data_AF-E0VUI4-F1
#
_entry.id   AF-E0VUI4-F1
#
_cell.length_a   1.000
_cell.length_b   1.000
_cell.length_c   1.000
_cell.angle_alpha   90.00
_cell.angle_beta   90.00
_cell.angle_gamma   90.00
#
_symmetry.space_group_name_H-M   'P 1'
#
loop_
_entity.id
_entity.type
_entity.pdbx_description
1 polymer ?
#
loop_
_entity_poly.entity_id
_entity_poly.type
_entity_poly.pdbx_seq_one_letter_code
_entity_poly.pdbx_strand_id
1 'polypeptide(L)'
;MGPKKQKNPIIIDGVDTSVLSREKLEKFAIALKEALDKEREERNFFQIERDKIRTFWDITRQQLEECRTELLNKERQMEEKEDSHFNESKLFKQRVKYLIYEHHKNISELRAEGMLSLKLSQEDFEEQEKALLTDKKNLKEKLIEQQKQHQDVVRNLNMKFSEDLSNARNDFEEEVRELDFKYKEDLQSIREELALKHRMELTEAITENRELKRQLSNYGKDKVALIEALKRVNELEKELDDYKWENEALELRLSKTEEQKNEFQDSFFSSILTAQEQSATRNILLEKKMKNMLKLLEQRETQFSEFIKSHKIDHSRLGPVNIRIDKLLTKKNATIEDLEYELARVSKAHEDVLQTFQGKLEQYGIPTGELGFTPVRTAMLTSKAPAGLCLYVNLHTISVI
;
A
#
# COMPACT_ATOMS: atom_id res chain seq x y z
N MET A 1 119.29 163.65 -167.44
CA MET A 1 120.26 162.55 -167.35
C MET A 1 119.63 161.41 -166.55
N GLY A 2 119.81 160.14 -167.00
CA GLY A 2 119.01 158.94 -166.66
C GLY A 2 119.10 158.39 -165.23
N PRO A 3 118.74 157.11 -164.94
CA PRO A 3 118.38 155.98 -165.84
C PRO A 3 117.12 155.13 -165.46
N LYS A 4 116.89 154.09 -166.27
CA LYS A 4 115.90 152.98 -166.29
C LYS A 4 115.98 152.00 -165.09
N LYS A 5 114.86 151.38 -164.66
CA LYS A 5 114.49 149.94 -164.88
C LYS A 5 113.26 149.44 -164.07
N GLN A 6 112.27 148.96 -164.85
CA GLN A 6 111.21 147.93 -164.63
C GLN A 6 110.59 147.67 -163.24
N LYS A 7 109.28 147.96 -163.14
CA LYS A 7 108.33 147.43 -162.13
C LYS A 7 107.68 146.15 -162.68
N ASN A 8 107.70 145.08 -161.89
CA ASN A 8 106.93 143.86 -162.15
C ASN A 8 105.44 144.08 -161.81
N PRO A 9 104.49 143.50 -162.58
CA PRO A 9 103.07 143.56 -162.26
C PRO A 9 102.74 142.68 -161.04
N ILE A 10 101.89 143.17 -160.14
CA ILE A 10 101.41 142.42 -158.97
C ILE A 10 100.11 141.71 -159.37
N ILE A 11 100.21 140.39 -159.50
CA ILE A 11 99.09 139.50 -159.83
C ILE A 11 98.51 138.99 -158.50
N ILE A 12 97.22 139.26 -158.25
CA ILE A 12 96.49 138.70 -157.10
C ILE A 12 95.30 137.94 -157.68
N ASP A 13 95.27 136.62 -157.43
CA ASP A 13 94.25 135.67 -157.89
C ASP A 13 94.01 135.68 -159.43
N GLY A 14 95.10 135.65 -160.19
CA GLY A 14 95.07 135.43 -161.64
C GLY A 14 94.68 136.63 -162.51
N VAL A 15 94.47 137.83 -161.94
CA VAL A 15 94.14 139.07 -162.67
C VAL A 15 95.22 140.14 -162.46
N ASP A 16 95.67 140.78 -163.55
CA ASP A 16 96.69 141.84 -163.52
C ASP A 16 96.10 143.16 -162.98
N THR A 17 96.38 143.45 -161.70
CA THR A 17 95.81 144.58 -160.96
C THR A 17 96.24 145.96 -161.47
N SER A 18 97.15 146.02 -162.45
CA SER A 18 97.68 147.27 -163.02
C SER A 18 96.76 147.96 -164.04
N VAL A 19 95.66 147.30 -164.46
CA VAL A 19 94.75 147.77 -165.53
C VAL A 19 93.28 147.89 -165.07
N LEU A 20 92.98 147.72 -163.77
CA LEU A 20 91.62 147.78 -163.23
C LEU A 20 91.31 149.12 -162.55
N SER A 21 90.12 149.67 -162.83
CA SER A 21 89.59 150.84 -162.11
C SER A 21 89.38 150.51 -160.63
N ARG A 22 89.47 151.52 -159.76
CA ARG A 22 89.29 151.41 -158.29
C ARG A 22 88.05 150.58 -157.89
N GLU A 23 86.93 150.76 -158.58
CA GLU A 23 85.69 150.01 -158.35
C GLU A 23 85.82 148.50 -158.58
N LYS A 24 86.62 148.07 -159.56
CA LYS A 24 86.82 146.64 -159.85
C LYS A 24 87.75 145.98 -158.84
N LEU A 25 88.75 146.72 -158.33
CA LEU A 25 89.62 146.27 -157.24
C LEU A 25 88.85 146.14 -155.91
N GLU A 26 87.92 147.06 -155.62
CA GLU A 26 87.05 146.96 -154.44
C GLU A 26 86.12 145.73 -154.51
N LYS A 27 85.51 145.44 -155.66
CA LYS A 27 84.69 144.22 -155.84
C LYS A 27 85.50 142.94 -155.66
N PHE A 28 86.73 142.91 -156.16
CA PHE A 28 87.61 141.73 -156.03
C PHE A 28 88.06 141.52 -154.57
N ALA A 29 88.35 142.61 -153.84
CA ALA A 29 88.65 142.55 -152.42
C ALA A 29 87.44 142.09 -151.57
N ILE A 30 86.22 142.51 -151.93
CA ILE A 30 84.99 142.05 -151.28
C ILE A 30 84.78 140.55 -151.53
N ALA A 31 84.94 140.09 -152.77
CA ALA A 31 84.79 138.67 -153.11
C ALA A 31 85.80 137.76 -152.37
N LEU A 32 87.06 138.19 -152.25
CA LEU A 32 88.07 137.47 -151.45
C LEU A 32 87.73 137.47 -149.95
N LYS A 33 87.14 138.56 -149.45
CA LYS A 33 86.71 138.65 -148.04
C LYS A 33 85.52 137.74 -147.77
N GLU A 34 84.53 137.70 -148.66
CA GLU A 34 83.38 136.77 -148.58
C GLU A 34 83.83 135.31 -148.68
N ALA A 35 84.78 134.99 -149.57
CA ALA A 35 85.36 133.65 -149.64
C ALA A 35 86.09 133.27 -148.35
N LEU A 36 86.84 134.19 -147.76
CA LEU A 36 87.52 133.97 -146.48
C LEU A 36 86.53 133.78 -145.32
N ASP A 37 85.45 134.55 -145.28
CA ASP A 37 84.43 134.45 -144.24
C ASP A 37 83.63 133.13 -144.37
N LYS A 38 83.34 132.68 -145.60
CA LYS A 38 82.70 131.39 -145.85
C LYS A 38 83.57 130.20 -145.44
N GLU A 39 84.86 130.24 -145.75
CA GLU A 39 85.84 129.26 -145.27
C GLU A 39 85.96 129.24 -143.74
N ARG A 40 85.81 130.41 -143.08
CA ARG A 40 85.77 130.49 -141.61
C ARG A 40 84.50 129.89 -141.04
N GLU A 41 83.35 130.15 -141.65
CA GLU A 41 82.06 129.57 -141.27
C GLU A 41 82.05 128.05 -141.44
N GLU A 42 82.57 127.55 -142.56
CA GLU A 42 82.69 126.10 -142.82
C GLU A 42 83.63 125.45 -141.81
N ARG A 43 84.79 126.05 -141.54
CA ARG A 43 85.71 125.56 -140.50
C ARG A 43 85.06 125.53 -139.12
N ASN A 44 84.32 126.58 -138.76
CA ASN A 44 83.58 126.65 -137.50
C ASN A 44 82.48 125.57 -137.44
N PHE A 45 81.72 125.40 -138.52
CA PHE A 45 80.71 124.35 -138.64
C PHE A 45 81.31 122.95 -138.46
N PHE A 46 82.38 122.62 -139.19
CA PHE A 46 83.08 121.34 -139.04
C PHE A 46 83.71 121.15 -137.67
N GLN A 47 84.15 122.24 -137.02
CA GLN A 47 84.67 122.20 -135.66
C GLN A 47 83.57 121.86 -134.65
N ILE A 48 82.42 122.53 -134.73
CA ILE A 48 81.25 122.22 -133.90
C ILE A 48 80.78 120.79 -134.14
N GLU A 49 80.70 120.35 -135.40
CA GLU A 49 80.22 119.01 -135.73
C GLU A 49 81.19 117.92 -135.27
N ARG A 50 82.50 118.16 -135.39
CA ARG A 50 83.54 117.28 -134.81
C ARG A 50 83.41 117.21 -133.29
N ASP A 51 83.18 118.33 -132.62
CA ASP A 51 83.05 118.36 -131.16
C ASP A 51 81.74 117.70 -130.69
N LYS A 52 80.64 117.81 -131.46
CA LYS A 52 79.42 117.01 -131.27
C LYS A 52 79.68 115.52 -131.45
N ILE A 53 80.33 115.12 -132.54
CA ILE A 53 80.66 113.69 -132.77
C ILE A 53 81.56 113.17 -131.65
N ARG A 54 82.52 113.97 -131.19
CA ARG A 54 83.40 113.60 -130.08
C ARG A 54 82.63 113.44 -128.77
N THR A 55 81.74 114.37 -128.43
CA THR A 55 80.89 114.26 -127.23
C THR A 55 79.93 113.08 -127.32
N PHE A 56 79.29 112.84 -128.47
CA PHE A 56 78.49 111.64 -128.69
C PHE A 56 79.31 110.35 -128.56
N TRP A 57 80.53 110.32 -129.11
CA TRP A 57 81.42 109.17 -128.98
C TRP A 57 81.85 108.94 -127.53
N ASP A 58 82.22 110.00 -126.80
CA ASP A 58 82.60 109.92 -125.38
C ASP A 58 81.42 109.43 -124.52
N ILE A 59 80.20 109.97 -124.74
CA ILE A 59 78.98 109.55 -124.02
C ILE A 59 78.63 108.10 -124.34
N THR A 60 78.57 107.73 -125.63
CA THR A 60 78.20 106.35 -126.03
C THR A 60 79.24 105.34 -125.59
N ARG A 61 80.53 105.70 -125.59
CA ARG A 61 81.60 104.89 -125.01
C ARG A 61 81.44 104.73 -123.50
N GLN A 62 81.14 105.81 -122.77
CA GLN A 62 80.89 105.77 -121.33
C GLN A 62 79.66 104.90 -121.02
N GLN A 63 78.56 105.08 -121.74
CA GLN A 63 77.34 104.27 -121.59
C GLN A 63 77.60 102.78 -121.87
N LEU A 64 78.40 102.46 -122.89
CA LEU A 64 78.80 101.08 -123.16
C LEU A 64 79.61 100.49 -122.00
N GLU A 65 80.53 101.27 -121.42
CA GLU A 65 81.33 100.83 -120.29
C GLU A 65 80.50 100.70 -119.01
N GLU A 66 79.56 101.62 -118.76
CA GLU A 66 78.57 101.53 -117.69
C GLU A 66 77.70 100.27 -117.87
N CYS A 67 77.11 100.03 -119.03
CA CYS A 67 76.34 98.80 -119.30
C CYS A 67 77.19 97.53 -119.15
N ARG A 68 78.47 97.53 -119.54
CA ARG A 68 79.38 96.40 -119.33
C ARG A 68 79.63 96.14 -117.85
N THR A 69 79.91 97.19 -117.08
CA THR A 69 80.13 97.07 -115.64
C THR A 69 78.87 96.64 -114.90
N GLU A 70 77.69 97.14 -115.31
CA GLU A 70 76.40 96.69 -114.79
C GLU A 70 76.13 95.21 -115.10
N LEU A 71 76.41 94.76 -116.32
CA LEU A 71 76.27 93.36 -116.71
C LEU A 71 77.17 92.47 -115.86
N LEU A 72 78.45 92.80 -115.70
CA LEU A 72 79.38 92.06 -114.86
C LEU A 72 78.94 92.03 -113.39
N ASN A 73 78.43 93.15 -112.88
CA ASN A 73 77.87 93.20 -111.52
C ASN A 73 76.63 92.31 -111.39
N LYS A 74 75.79 92.23 -112.42
CA LYS A 74 74.60 91.36 -112.44
C LYS A 74 74.98 89.89 -112.56
N GLU A 75 75.95 89.55 -113.39
CA GLU A 75 76.50 88.19 -113.49
C GLU A 75 77.08 87.74 -112.15
N ARG A 76 77.87 88.59 -111.46
CA ARG A 76 78.38 88.28 -110.12
C ARG A 76 77.25 88.14 -109.09
N GLN A 77 76.24 89.01 -109.12
CA GLN A 77 75.08 88.88 -108.23
C GLN A 77 74.31 87.58 -108.47
N MET A 78 74.19 87.15 -109.73
CA MET A 78 73.56 85.88 -110.08
C MET A 78 74.38 84.70 -109.54
N GLU A 79 75.70 84.70 -109.75
CA GLU A 79 76.61 83.68 -109.22
C GLU A 79 76.55 83.61 -107.69
N GLU A 80 76.62 84.74 -106.98
CA GLU A 80 76.49 84.81 -105.52
C GLU A 80 75.14 84.24 -105.03
N LYS A 81 74.05 84.48 -105.76
CA LYS A 81 72.72 83.93 -105.44
C LYS A 81 72.65 82.44 -105.70
N GLU A 82 73.20 81.97 -106.81
CA GLU A 82 73.28 80.55 -107.15
C GLU A 82 74.10 79.78 -106.10
N ASP A 83 75.25 80.30 -105.71
CA ASP A 83 76.09 79.73 -104.64
C ASP A 83 75.39 79.72 -103.29
N SER A 84 74.71 80.83 -102.92
CA SER A 84 73.92 80.90 -101.69
C SER A 84 72.80 79.85 -101.68
N HIS A 85 72.04 79.73 -102.78
CA HIS A 85 70.96 78.74 -102.90
C HIS A 85 71.49 77.31 -102.91
N PHE A 86 72.64 77.07 -103.56
CA PHE A 86 73.28 75.75 -103.56
C PHE A 86 73.70 75.33 -102.15
N ASN A 87 74.32 76.25 -101.39
CA ASN A 87 74.72 76.02 -100.01
C ASN A 87 73.52 75.82 -99.08
N GLU A 88 72.47 76.63 -99.21
CA GLU A 88 71.21 76.47 -98.48
C GLU A 88 70.54 75.13 -98.78
N SER A 89 70.42 74.75 -100.05
CA SER A 89 69.84 73.47 -100.48
C SER A 89 70.61 72.28 -99.88
N LYS A 90 71.94 72.35 -99.84
CA LYS A 90 72.78 71.34 -99.20
C LYS A 90 72.55 71.28 -97.69
N LEU A 91 72.44 72.42 -97.01
CA LEU A 91 72.14 72.48 -95.58
C LEU A 91 70.74 71.93 -95.27
N PHE A 92 69.72 72.32 -96.05
CA PHE A 92 68.36 71.78 -95.92
C PHE A 92 68.35 70.27 -96.12
N LYS A 93 69.06 69.75 -97.13
CA LYS A 93 69.18 68.31 -97.36
C LYS A 93 69.83 67.58 -96.19
N GLN A 94 70.85 68.16 -95.57
CA GLN A 94 71.48 67.60 -94.36
C GLN A 94 70.53 67.64 -93.15
N ARG A 95 69.79 68.75 -92.95
CA ARG A 95 68.79 68.88 -91.88
C ARG A 95 67.68 67.84 -92.01
N VAL A 96 67.17 67.63 -93.23
CA VAL A 96 66.15 66.59 -93.50
C VAL A 96 66.70 65.20 -93.17
N LYS A 97 67.94 64.89 -93.57
CA LYS A 97 68.58 63.61 -93.23
C LYS A 97 68.71 63.40 -91.72
N TYR A 98 69.14 64.43 -90.98
CA TYR A 98 69.24 64.38 -89.53
C TYR A 98 67.88 64.16 -88.87
N LEU A 99 66.86 64.91 -89.30
CA LEU A 99 65.50 64.79 -88.76
C LEU A 99 64.90 63.40 -89.00
N ILE A 100 65.10 62.82 -90.19
CA ILE A 100 64.66 61.44 -90.49
C ILE A 100 65.39 60.44 -89.59
N TYR A 101 66.70 60.58 -89.40
CA TYR A 101 67.48 59.73 -88.52
C TYR A 101 67.01 59.83 -87.06
N GLU A 102 66.80 61.05 -86.56
CA GLU A 102 66.32 61.31 -85.21
C GLU A 102 64.93 60.71 -84.98
N HIS A 103 63.98 60.93 -85.90
CA HIS A 103 62.66 60.31 -85.82
C HIS A 103 62.73 58.78 -85.88
N HIS A 104 63.55 58.22 -86.76
CA HIS A 104 63.72 56.77 -86.85
C HIS A 104 64.32 56.18 -85.57
N LYS A 105 65.31 56.87 -84.98
CA LYS A 105 65.91 56.52 -83.69
C LYS A 105 64.86 56.58 -82.58
N ASN A 106 64.15 57.70 -82.44
CA ASN A 106 63.14 57.88 -81.39
C ASN A 106 62.00 56.86 -81.50
N ILE A 107 61.54 56.54 -82.72
CA ILE A 107 60.54 55.49 -82.94
C ILE A 107 61.07 54.12 -82.50
N SER A 108 62.34 53.83 -82.78
CA SER A 108 62.97 52.57 -82.39
C SER A 108 63.13 52.45 -80.88
N GLU A 109 63.54 53.55 -80.22
CA GLU A 109 63.64 53.64 -78.76
C GLU A 109 62.28 53.49 -78.09
N LEU A 110 61.25 54.23 -78.52
CA LEU A 110 59.88 54.11 -78.00
C LEU A 110 59.29 52.71 -78.18
N ARG A 111 59.59 52.04 -79.30
CA ARG A 111 59.18 50.65 -79.52
C ARG A 111 59.88 49.70 -78.55
N ALA A 112 61.17 49.88 -78.31
CA ALA A 112 61.93 49.07 -77.37
C ALA A 112 61.43 49.28 -75.94
N GLU A 113 61.24 50.53 -75.52
CA GLU A 113 60.69 50.89 -74.20
C GLU A 113 59.28 50.34 -74.00
N GLY A 114 58.39 50.49 -75.00
CA GLY A 114 57.05 49.94 -74.94
C GLY A 114 57.03 48.41 -74.85
N MET A 115 57.92 47.73 -75.58
CA MET A 115 58.05 46.27 -75.53
C MET A 115 58.60 45.79 -74.18
N LEU A 116 59.60 46.48 -73.62
CA LEU A 116 60.14 46.18 -72.30
C LEU A 116 59.10 46.41 -71.20
N SER A 117 58.38 47.54 -71.23
CA SER A 117 57.33 47.85 -70.26
C SER A 117 56.19 46.82 -70.31
N LEU A 118 55.76 46.42 -71.51
CA LEU A 118 54.75 45.38 -71.68
C LEU A 118 55.22 44.04 -71.11
N LYS A 119 56.48 43.66 -71.36
CA LYS A 119 57.04 42.41 -70.87
C LYS A 119 57.17 42.39 -69.35
N LEU A 120 57.64 43.47 -68.73
CA LEU A 120 57.70 43.59 -67.27
C LEU A 120 56.29 43.48 -66.66
N SER A 121 55.31 44.18 -67.23
CA SER A 121 53.93 44.06 -66.76
C SER A 121 53.37 42.63 -66.92
N GLN A 122 53.71 41.92 -67.99
CA GLN A 122 53.34 40.51 -68.16
C GLN A 122 53.97 39.62 -67.11
N GLU A 123 55.28 39.78 -66.85
CA GLU A 123 56.01 39.02 -65.81
C GLU A 123 55.41 39.27 -64.42
N ASP A 124 55.07 40.53 -64.09
CA ASP A 124 54.40 40.89 -62.83
C ASP A 124 53.04 40.21 -62.68
N PHE A 125 52.23 40.19 -63.75
CA PHE A 125 50.92 39.50 -63.73
C PHE A 125 51.07 37.98 -63.60
N GLU A 126 52.05 37.38 -64.28
CA GLU A 126 52.33 35.95 -64.14
C GLU A 126 52.79 35.59 -62.72
N GLU A 127 53.58 36.44 -62.07
CA GLU A 127 54.00 36.24 -60.69
C GLU A 127 52.81 36.34 -59.72
N GLN A 128 51.95 37.35 -59.89
CA GLN A 128 50.72 37.48 -59.11
C GLN A 128 49.79 36.27 -59.31
N GLU A 129 49.63 35.79 -60.53
CA GLU A 129 48.81 34.60 -60.82
C GLU A 129 49.37 33.36 -60.11
N LYS A 130 50.69 33.15 -60.15
CA LYS A 130 51.35 32.05 -59.45
C LYS A 130 51.12 32.15 -57.94
N ALA A 131 51.27 33.33 -57.35
CA ALA A 131 51.02 33.56 -55.92
C ALA A 131 49.56 33.25 -55.53
N LEU A 132 48.59 33.74 -56.32
CA LEU A 132 47.17 33.45 -56.09
C LEU A 132 46.85 31.95 -56.23
N LEU A 133 47.49 31.25 -57.16
CA LEU A 133 47.33 29.80 -57.31
C LEU A 133 47.91 29.04 -56.11
N THR A 134 49.04 29.48 -55.56
CA THR A 134 49.60 28.89 -54.33
C THR A 134 48.72 29.16 -53.12
N ASP A 135 48.21 30.37 -52.95
CA ASP A 135 47.30 30.72 -51.86
C ASP A 135 46.00 29.94 -51.93
N LYS A 136 45.43 29.79 -53.13
CA LYS A 136 44.24 28.96 -53.36
C LYS A 136 44.47 27.50 -52.95
N LYS A 137 45.65 26.93 -53.23
CA LYS A 137 45.98 25.55 -52.80
C LYS A 137 46.11 25.47 -51.28
N ASN A 138 46.85 26.40 -50.66
CA ASN A 138 47.04 26.46 -49.21
C ASN A 138 45.70 26.63 -48.47
N LEU A 139 44.80 27.47 -48.98
CA LEU A 139 43.47 27.66 -48.40
C LEU A 139 42.60 26.40 -48.51
N LYS A 140 42.69 25.67 -49.64
CA LYS A 140 41.99 24.38 -49.78
C LYS A 140 42.51 23.34 -48.80
N GLU A 141 43.82 23.25 -48.61
CA GLU A 141 44.43 22.35 -47.64
C GLU A 141 44.00 22.69 -46.21
N LYS A 142 44.04 23.98 -45.82
CA LYS A 142 43.53 24.43 -44.52
C LYS A 142 42.06 24.11 -44.31
N LEU A 143 41.23 24.27 -45.35
CA LEU A 143 39.80 23.93 -45.28
C LEU A 143 39.59 22.44 -45.05
N ILE A 144 40.32 21.57 -45.77
CA ILE A 144 40.24 20.11 -45.61
C ILE A 144 40.69 19.71 -44.21
N GLU A 145 41.79 20.29 -43.72
CA GLU A 145 42.30 20.02 -42.38
C GLU A 145 41.31 20.44 -41.30
N GLN A 146 40.70 21.63 -41.41
CA GLN A 146 39.64 22.07 -40.50
C GLN A 146 38.41 21.15 -40.54
N GLN A 147 37.99 20.71 -41.73
CA GLN A 147 36.88 19.75 -41.87
C GLN A 147 37.18 18.43 -41.17
N LYS A 148 38.40 17.91 -41.31
CA LYS A 148 38.85 16.69 -40.63
C LYS A 148 38.89 16.86 -39.11
N GLN A 149 39.43 17.98 -38.63
CA GLN A 149 39.45 18.31 -37.20
C GLN A 149 38.04 18.39 -36.62
N HIS A 150 37.11 19.07 -37.31
CA HIS A 150 35.70 19.11 -36.89
C HIS A 150 35.07 17.71 -36.89
N GLN A 151 35.34 16.88 -37.89
CA GLN A 151 34.84 15.51 -37.94
C GLN A 151 35.38 14.66 -36.78
N ASP A 152 36.65 14.81 -36.41
CA ASP A 152 37.26 14.11 -35.28
C ASP A 152 36.68 14.59 -33.95
N VAL A 153 36.41 15.90 -33.79
CA VAL A 153 35.70 16.43 -32.60
C VAL A 153 34.31 15.82 -32.48
N VAL A 154 33.52 15.79 -33.56
CA VAL A 154 32.19 15.17 -33.57
C VAL A 154 32.27 13.67 -33.23
N ARG A 155 33.22 12.95 -33.82
CA ARG A 155 33.45 11.53 -33.52
C ARG A 155 33.76 11.33 -32.03
N ASN A 156 34.66 12.14 -31.47
CA ASN A 156 35.04 12.05 -30.05
C ASN A 156 33.88 12.38 -29.12
N LEU A 157 33.06 13.39 -29.45
CA LEU A 157 31.86 13.71 -28.68
C LEU A 157 30.85 12.57 -28.71
N ASN A 158 30.60 11.97 -29.88
CA ASN A 158 29.69 10.83 -30.00
C ASN A 158 30.19 9.61 -29.23
N MET A 159 31.50 9.34 -29.23
CA MET A 159 32.09 8.26 -28.44
C MET A 159 31.89 8.49 -26.94
N LYS A 160 32.20 9.69 -26.44
CA LYS A 160 31.97 10.04 -25.03
C LYS A 160 30.50 9.94 -24.64
N PHE A 161 29.60 10.45 -25.48
CA PHE A 161 28.17 10.35 -25.23
C PHE A 161 27.68 8.90 -25.19
N SER A 162 28.22 8.04 -26.07
CA SER A 162 27.91 6.60 -26.04
C SER A 162 28.43 5.91 -24.78
N GLU A 163 29.61 6.31 -24.30
CA GLU A 163 30.20 5.81 -23.05
C GLU A 163 29.37 6.24 -21.85
N ASP A 164 29.03 7.53 -21.74
CA ASP A 164 28.19 8.08 -20.67
C ASP A 164 26.81 7.43 -20.64
N LEU A 165 26.18 7.22 -21.80
CA LEU A 165 24.91 6.49 -21.91
C LEU A 165 25.02 5.04 -21.45
N SER A 166 26.12 4.36 -21.81
CA SER A 166 26.34 2.98 -21.38
C SER A 166 26.55 2.88 -19.87
N ASN A 167 27.31 3.80 -19.29
CA ASN A 167 27.56 3.86 -17.85
C ASN A 167 26.25 4.13 -17.09
N ALA A 168 25.50 5.16 -17.50
CA ALA A 168 24.21 5.48 -16.89
C ALA A 168 23.22 4.30 -16.98
N ARG A 169 23.20 3.58 -18.11
CA ARG A 169 22.37 2.38 -18.25
C ARG A 169 22.79 1.28 -17.29
N ASN A 170 24.08 1.03 -17.13
CA ASN A 170 24.59 0.02 -16.20
C ASN A 170 24.24 0.38 -14.75
N ASP A 171 24.41 1.64 -14.37
CA ASP A 171 24.06 2.14 -13.03
C ASP A 171 22.57 1.92 -12.74
N PHE A 172 21.68 2.28 -13.67
CA PHE A 172 20.24 2.04 -13.53
C PHE A 172 19.89 0.54 -13.50
N GLU A 173 20.56 -0.30 -14.30
CA GLU A 173 20.34 -1.75 -14.27
C GLU A 173 20.79 -2.36 -12.92
N GLU A 174 21.84 -1.83 -12.30
CA GLU A 174 22.29 -2.23 -10.96
C GLU A 174 21.31 -1.76 -9.87
N GLU A 175 20.89 -0.50 -9.88
CA GLU A 175 19.88 0.03 -8.95
C GLU A 175 18.57 -0.77 -9.00
N VAL A 176 18.07 -1.08 -10.19
CA VAL A 176 16.87 -1.91 -10.37
C VAL A 176 17.09 -3.30 -9.79
N ARG A 177 18.26 -3.91 -10.01
CA ARG A 177 18.58 -5.25 -9.49
C ARG A 177 18.64 -5.25 -7.96
N GLU A 178 19.23 -4.22 -7.36
CA GLU A 178 19.28 -4.06 -5.90
C GLU A 178 17.89 -3.86 -5.29
N LEU A 179 17.05 -3.01 -5.91
CA LEU A 179 15.68 -2.80 -5.47
C LEU A 179 14.85 -4.10 -5.57
N ASP A 180 14.94 -4.81 -6.70
CA ASP A 180 14.27 -6.10 -6.88
C ASP A 180 14.71 -7.12 -5.83
N PHE A 181 16.00 -7.14 -5.47
CA PHE A 181 16.52 -8.01 -4.43
C PHE A 181 15.92 -7.65 -3.07
N LYS A 182 15.96 -6.37 -2.67
CA LYS A 182 15.39 -5.88 -1.40
C LYS A 182 13.89 -6.19 -1.30
N TYR A 183 13.12 -5.90 -2.35
CA TYR A 183 11.68 -6.19 -2.35
C TYR A 183 11.38 -7.68 -2.26
N LYS A 184 12.17 -8.55 -2.89
CA LYS A 184 12.04 -10.00 -2.75
C LYS A 184 12.33 -10.46 -1.32
N GLU A 185 13.37 -9.93 -0.70
CA GLU A 185 13.75 -10.22 0.69
C GLU A 185 12.65 -9.77 1.66
N ASP A 186 12.14 -8.55 1.50
CA ASP A 186 11.04 -8.02 2.32
C ASP A 186 9.75 -8.85 2.16
N LEU A 187 9.40 -9.23 0.92
CA LEU A 187 8.26 -10.12 0.65
C LEU A 187 8.42 -11.49 1.30
N GLN A 188 9.63 -12.05 1.26
CA GLN A 188 9.96 -13.31 1.90
C GLN A 188 9.81 -13.19 3.43
N SER A 189 10.39 -12.16 4.03
CA SER A 189 10.31 -11.88 5.47
C SER A 189 8.87 -11.72 5.94
N ILE A 190 8.06 -10.89 5.26
CA ILE A 190 6.64 -10.69 5.57
C ILE A 190 5.87 -12.01 5.47
N ARG A 191 6.14 -12.84 4.45
CA ARG A 191 5.50 -14.16 4.32
C ARG A 191 5.84 -15.08 5.48
N GLU A 192 7.10 -15.10 5.91
CA GLU A 192 7.56 -15.91 7.04
C GLU A 192 6.95 -15.43 8.37
N GLU A 193 6.90 -14.12 8.59
CA GLU A 193 6.23 -13.52 9.76
C GLU A 193 4.73 -13.86 9.79
N LEU A 194 4.03 -13.71 8.66
CA LEU A 194 2.60 -14.00 8.57
C LEU A 194 2.33 -15.49 8.79
N ALA A 195 3.16 -16.36 8.22
CA ALA A 195 3.07 -17.81 8.42
C ALA A 195 3.32 -18.18 9.89
N LEU A 196 4.29 -17.52 10.55
CA LEU A 196 4.55 -17.72 11.97
C LEU A 196 3.36 -17.28 12.82
N LYS A 197 2.81 -16.08 12.57
CA LYS A 197 1.62 -15.56 13.26
C LYS A 197 0.43 -16.50 13.11
N HIS A 198 0.09 -16.88 11.88
CA HIS A 198 -1.00 -17.84 11.64
C HIS A 198 -0.77 -19.18 12.33
N ARG A 199 0.47 -19.70 12.34
CA ARG A 199 0.81 -20.93 13.04
C ARG A 199 0.60 -20.78 14.56
N MET A 200 1.03 -19.67 15.14
CA MET A 200 0.84 -19.36 16.56
C MET A 200 -0.64 -19.25 16.92
N GLU A 201 -1.41 -18.44 16.19
CA GLU A 201 -2.86 -18.27 16.37
C GLU A 201 -3.60 -19.61 16.23
N LEU A 202 -3.23 -20.43 15.25
CA LEU A 202 -3.81 -21.75 15.08
C LEU A 202 -3.48 -22.67 16.27
N THR A 203 -2.23 -22.67 16.75
CA THR A 203 -1.87 -23.47 17.93
C THR A 203 -2.61 -23.04 19.18
N GLU A 204 -2.78 -21.73 19.38
CA GLU A 204 -3.53 -21.17 20.51
C GLU A 204 -5.00 -21.57 20.45
N ALA A 205 -5.65 -21.38 19.29
CA ALA A 205 -7.03 -21.80 19.06
C ALA A 205 -7.23 -23.33 19.26
N ILE A 206 -6.26 -24.16 18.84
CA ILE A 206 -6.28 -25.60 19.09
C ILE A 206 -6.19 -25.90 20.59
N THR A 207 -5.33 -25.21 21.33
CA THR A 207 -5.21 -25.42 22.78
C THR A 207 -6.46 -24.98 23.54
N GLU A 208 -7.05 -23.84 23.15
CA GLU A 208 -8.30 -23.35 23.73
C GLU A 208 -9.46 -24.32 23.41
N ASN A 209 -9.57 -24.80 22.17
CA ASN A 209 -10.58 -25.79 21.80
C ASN A 209 -10.43 -27.10 22.60
N ARG A 210 -9.18 -27.54 22.86
CA ARG A 210 -8.91 -28.70 23.71
C ARG A 210 -9.36 -28.45 25.15
N GLU A 211 -9.08 -27.29 25.72
CA GLU A 211 -9.49 -26.97 27.09
C GLU A 211 -11.01 -26.84 27.21
N LEU A 212 -11.68 -26.19 26.25
CA LEU A 212 -13.14 -26.13 26.19
C LEU A 212 -13.77 -27.52 26.09
N LYS A 213 -13.22 -28.42 25.26
CA LYS A 213 -13.67 -29.82 25.20
C LYS A 213 -13.46 -30.55 26.52
N ARG A 214 -12.35 -30.30 27.23
CA ARG A 214 -12.09 -30.86 28.55
C ARG A 214 -13.12 -30.37 29.57
N GLN A 215 -13.39 -29.07 29.60
CA GLN A 215 -14.41 -28.46 30.46
C GLN A 215 -15.81 -28.99 30.17
N LEU A 216 -16.17 -29.13 28.89
CA LEU A 216 -17.46 -29.71 28.47
C LEU A 216 -17.61 -31.16 28.95
N SER A 217 -16.55 -31.97 28.84
CA SER A 217 -16.52 -33.34 29.34
C SER A 217 -16.70 -33.41 30.86
N ASN A 218 -15.99 -32.54 31.61
CA ASN A 218 -16.14 -32.45 33.05
C ASN A 218 -17.56 -32.02 33.45
N TYR A 219 -18.10 -30.97 32.83
CA TYR A 219 -19.49 -30.55 33.06
C TYR A 219 -20.49 -31.68 32.77
N GLY A 220 -20.25 -32.48 31.73
CA GLY A 220 -21.05 -33.67 31.44
C GLY A 220 -21.02 -34.70 32.57
N LYS A 221 -19.83 -34.98 33.12
CA LYS A 221 -19.66 -35.88 34.29
C LYS A 221 -20.33 -35.32 35.54
N ASP A 222 -20.11 -34.04 35.83
CA ASP A 222 -20.68 -33.36 37.00
C ASP A 222 -22.22 -33.35 36.93
N LYS A 223 -22.80 -33.14 35.75
CA LYS A 223 -24.24 -33.22 35.55
C LYS A 223 -24.80 -34.61 35.84
N VAL A 224 -24.11 -35.68 35.42
CA VAL A 224 -24.51 -37.06 35.74
C VAL A 224 -24.42 -37.31 37.24
N ALA A 225 -23.29 -36.93 37.86
CA ALA A 225 -23.10 -37.07 39.31
C ALA A 225 -24.16 -36.29 40.11
N LEU A 226 -24.55 -35.10 39.65
CA LEU A 226 -25.61 -34.30 40.27
C LEU A 226 -26.98 -34.97 40.17
N ILE A 227 -27.31 -35.56 39.02
CA ILE A 227 -28.56 -36.33 38.85
C ILE A 227 -28.59 -37.54 39.79
N GLU A 228 -27.47 -38.26 39.92
CA GLU A 228 -27.34 -39.38 40.85
C GLU A 228 -27.47 -38.93 42.31
N ALA A 229 -26.81 -37.82 42.69
CA ALA A 229 -26.91 -37.24 44.02
C ALA A 229 -28.35 -36.79 44.34
N LEU A 230 -29.04 -36.13 43.40
CA LEU A 230 -30.45 -35.75 43.56
C LEU A 230 -31.35 -36.96 43.74
N LYS A 231 -31.10 -38.03 42.98
CA LYS A 231 -31.84 -39.29 43.14
C LYS A 231 -31.61 -39.87 44.54
N ARG A 232 -30.37 -39.88 45.03
CA ARG A 232 -30.05 -40.36 46.38
C ARG A 232 -30.67 -39.51 47.48
N VAL A 233 -30.70 -38.18 47.30
CA VAL A 233 -31.39 -37.27 48.22
C VAL A 233 -32.89 -37.60 48.28
N ASN A 234 -33.55 -37.73 47.13
CA ASN A 234 -34.97 -38.12 47.09
C ASN A 234 -35.24 -39.50 47.72
N GLU A 235 -34.33 -40.46 47.55
CA GLU A 235 -34.43 -41.77 48.21
C GLU A 235 -34.28 -41.64 49.73
N LEU A 236 -33.29 -40.89 50.20
CA LEU A 236 -33.08 -40.62 51.63
C LEU A 236 -34.24 -39.82 52.25
N GLU A 237 -34.86 -38.90 51.52
CA GLU A 237 -36.04 -38.17 51.98
C GLU A 237 -37.24 -39.12 52.17
N LYS A 238 -37.45 -40.07 51.26
CA LYS A 238 -38.47 -41.12 51.44
C LYS A 238 -38.17 -42.01 52.63
N GLU A 239 -36.92 -42.50 52.74
CA GLU A 239 -36.49 -43.29 53.90
C GLU A 239 -36.72 -42.52 55.21
N LEU A 240 -36.42 -41.22 55.23
CA LEU A 240 -36.64 -40.36 56.39
C LEU A 240 -38.13 -40.22 56.74
N ASP A 241 -39.00 -40.06 55.75
CA ASP A 241 -40.44 -39.97 55.98
C ASP A 241 -41.05 -41.30 56.45
N ASP A 242 -40.56 -42.43 55.91
CA ASP A 242 -40.92 -43.78 56.40
C ASP A 242 -40.50 -43.94 57.87
N TYR A 243 -39.26 -43.55 58.22
CA TYR A 243 -38.77 -43.58 59.60
C TYR A 243 -39.55 -42.65 60.54
N LYS A 244 -39.95 -41.46 60.08
CA LYS A 244 -40.82 -40.57 60.87
C LYS A 244 -42.16 -41.23 61.15
N TRP A 245 -42.80 -41.83 60.14
CA TRP A 245 -44.08 -42.50 60.29
C TRP A 245 -43.98 -43.71 61.23
N GLU A 246 -42.92 -44.50 61.10
CA GLU A 246 -42.65 -45.62 62.00
C GLU A 246 -42.43 -45.14 63.45
N ASN A 247 -41.68 -44.05 63.63
CA ASN A 247 -41.44 -43.47 64.94
C ASN A 247 -42.74 -42.93 65.58
N GLU A 248 -43.59 -42.22 64.82
CA GLU A 248 -44.90 -41.78 65.30
C GLU A 248 -45.80 -42.96 65.70
N ALA A 249 -45.80 -44.03 64.92
CA ALA A 249 -46.55 -45.25 65.24
C ALA A 249 -46.02 -45.95 66.52
N LEU A 250 -44.69 -45.99 66.70
CA LEU A 250 -44.06 -46.53 67.91
C LEU A 250 -44.35 -45.67 69.13
N GLU A 251 -44.30 -44.33 69.01
CA GLU A 251 -44.67 -43.39 70.08
C GLU A 251 -46.11 -43.58 70.53
N LEU A 252 -47.05 -43.68 69.58
CA LEU A 252 -48.46 -43.99 69.88
C LEU A 252 -48.63 -45.35 70.58
N ARG A 253 -47.90 -46.38 70.13
CA ARG A 253 -47.96 -47.72 70.74
C ARG A 253 -47.37 -47.73 72.15
N LEU A 254 -46.29 -46.99 72.37
CA LEU A 254 -45.66 -46.82 73.68
C LEU A 254 -46.63 -46.13 74.64
N SER A 255 -47.22 -44.99 74.22
CA SER A 255 -48.23 -44.28 75.00
C SER A 255 -49.41 -45.20 75.37
N LYS A 256 -49.91 -46.00 74.42
CA LYS A 256 -51.01 -46.93 74.72
C LYS A 256 -50.61 -48.03 75.71
N THR A 257 -49.39 -48.53 75.60
CA THR A 257 -48.85 -49.55 76.51
C THR A 257 -48.63 -48.97 77.91
N GLU A 258 -48.20 -47.72 78.02
CA GLU A 258 -48.08 -47.00 79.29
C GLU A 258 -49.45 -46.77 79.95
N GLU A 259 -50.47 -46.39 79.18
CA GLU A 259 -51.87 -46.32 79.67
C GLU A 259 -52.31 -47.68 80.22
N GLN A 260 -52.13 -48.77 79.45
CA GLN A 260 -52.49 -50.12 79.89
C GLN A 260 -51.72 -50.53 81.14
N LYS A 261 -50.42 -50.22 81.24
CA LYS A 261 -49.63 -50.49 82.43
C LYS A 261 -50.20 -49.77 83.65
N ASN A 262 -50.55 -48.49 83.49
CA ASN A 262 -51.12 -47.68 84.57
C ASN A 262 -52.51 -48.22 84.98
N GLU A 263 -53.38 -48.57 84.03
CA GLU A 263 -54.67 -49.21 84.31
C GLU A 263 -54.50 -50.55 85.05
N PHE A 264 -53.56 -51.39 84.63
CA PHE A 264 -53.24 -52.63 85.34
C PHE A 264 -52.72 -52.37 86.74
N GLN A 265 -51.87 -51.37 86.91
CA GLN A 265 -51.32 -50.98 88.20
C GLN A 265 -52.42 -50.48 89.13
N ASP A 266 -53.33 -49.63 88.66
CA ASP A 266 -54.48 -49.14 89.42
C ASP A 266 -55.46 -50.27 89.77
N SER A 267 -55.75 -51.16 88.81
CA SER A 267 -56.60 -52.34 89.00
C SER A 267 -56.00 -53.33 90.01
N PHE A 268 -54.68 -53.54 89.97
CA PHE A 268 -53.96 -54.38 90.92
C PHE A 268 -54.00 -53.79 92.33
N PHE A 269 -53.74 -52.48 92.48
CA PHE A 269 -53.84 -51.81 93.78
C PHE A 269 -55.27 -51.84 94.34
N SER A 270 -56.29 -51.61 93.50
CA SER A 270 -57.70 -51.73 93.88
C SER A 270 -58.06 -53.16 94.33
N SER A 271 -57.59 -54.17 93.59
CA SER A 271 -57.84 -55.58 93.91
C SER A 271 -57.17 -56.01 95.22
N ILE A 272 -55.96 -55.52 95.52
CA ILE A 272 -55.30 -55.75 96.81
C ILE A 272 -56.06 -55.07 97.94
N LEU A 273 -56.46 -53.80 97.76
CA LEU A 273 -57.14 -53.05 98.81
C LEU A 273 -58.48 -53.71 99.18
N THR A 274 -59.26 -54.12 98.18
CA THR A 274 -60.52 -54.84 98.38
C THR A 274 -60.32 -56.22 99.01
N ALA A 275 -59.28 -56.97 98.62
CA ALA A 275 -58.94 -58.24 99.27
C ALA A 275 -58.53 -58.05 100.74
N GLN A 276 -57.82 -56.96 101.05
CA GLN A 276 -57.41 -56.62 102.41
C GLN A 276 -58.60 -56.19 103.28
N GLU A 277 -59.52 -55.39 102.76
CA GLU A 277 -60.78 -55.04 103.44
C GLU A 277 -61.67 -56.26 103.70
N GLN A 278 -61.79 -57.16 102.71
CA GLN A 278 -62.54 -58.41 102.88
C GLN A 278 -61.89 -59.35 103.90
N SER A 279 -60.55 -59.40 103.96
CA SER A 279 -59.82 -60.16 104.98
C SER A 279 -60.00 -59.57 106.38
N ALA A 280 -59.89 -58.24 106.51
CA ALA A 280 -60.05 -57.52 107.77
C ALA A 280 -61.48 -57.67 108.35
N THR A 281 -62.51 -57.52 107.51
CA THR A 281 -63.90 -57.72 107.94
C THR A 281 -64.19 -59.17 108.35
N ARG A 282 -63.61 -60.15 107.63
CA ARG A 282 -63.73 -61.58 107.95
C ARG A 282 -63.04 -61.92 109.28
N ASN A 283 -61.87 -61.33 109.56
CA ASN A 283 -61.17 -61.48 110.85
C ASN A 283 -61.98 -60.89 112.02
N ILE A 284 -62.51 -59.67 111.88
CA ILE A 284 -63.36 -59.04 112.92
C ILE A 284 -64.61 -59.91 113.21
N LEU A 285 -65.23 -60.47 112.18
CA LEU A 285 -66.40 -61.33 112.33
C LEU A 285 -66.08 -62.65 113.06
N LEU A 286 -64.93 -63.26 112.72
CA LEU A 286 -64.46 -64.49 113.37
C LEU A 286 -64.09 -64.24 114.84
N GLU A 287 -63.42 -63.13 115.16
CA GLU A 287 -63.16 -62.74 116.54
C GLU A 287 -64.46 -62.54 117.33
N LYS A 288 -65.46 -61.86 116.76
CA LYS A 288 -66.78 -61.69 117.39
C LYS A 288 -67.49 -63.03 117.63
N LYS A 289 -67.47 -63.94 116.65
CA LYS A 289 -68.04 -65.29 116.79
C LYS A 289 -67.35 -66.10 117.87
N MET A 290 -66.01 -66.05 117.93
CA MET A 290 -65.22 -66.77 118.94
C MET A 290 -65.49 -66.23 120.35
N LYS A 291 -65.56 -64.90 120.50
CA LYS A 291 -65.90 -64.26 121.79
C LYS A 291 -67.29 -64.65 122.28
N ASN A 292 -68.28 -64.73 121.38
CA ASN A 292 -69.63 -65.16 121.72
C ASN A 292 -69.72 -66.64 122.06
N MET A 293 -69.02 -67.53 121.33
CA MET A 293 -68.99 -68.97 121.64
C MET A 293 -68.34 -69.25 123.00
N LEU A 294 -67.25 -68.56 123.34
CA LEU A 294 -66.62 -68.65 124.66
C LEU A 294 -67.58 -68.22 125.78
N LYS A 295 -68.28 -67.10 125.57
CA LYS A 295 -69.26 -66.59 126.55
C LYS A 295 -70.45 -67.55 126.74
N LEU A 296 -70.90 -68.20 125.68
CA LEU A 296 -71.99 -69.18 125.74
C LEU A 296 -71.55 -70.49 126.43
N LEU A 297 -70.29 -70.88 126.26
CA LEU A 297 -69.71 -72.06 126.89
C LEU A 297 -69.54 -71.85 128.41
N GLU A 298 -69.03 -70.71 128.84
CA GLU A 298 -68.99 -70.34 130.28
C GLU A 298 -70.40 -70.31 130.90
N GLN A 299 -71.40 -69.79 130.18
CA GLN A 299 -72.80 -69.81 130.64
C GLN A 299 -73.37 -71.23 130.74
N ARG A 300 -73.01 -72.14 129.84
CA ARG A 300 -73.46 -73.53 129.88
C ARG A 300 -72.76 -74.33 130.97
N GLU A 301 -71.46 -74.11 131.21
CA GLU A 301 -70.71 -74.76 132.29
C GLU A 301 -71.18 -74.30 133.67
N THR A 302 -71.49 -73.02 133.83
CA THR A 302 -72.08 -72.48 135.07
C THR A 302 -73.48 -73.04 135.30
N GLN A 303 -74.35 -73.05 134.28
CA GLN A 303 -75.68 -73.68 134.37
C GLN A 303 -75.61 -75.18 134.66
N PHE A 304 -74.66 -75.90 134.06
CA PHE A 304 -74.46 -77.33 134.31
C PHE A 304 -73.95 -77.60 135.73
N SER A 305 -73.03 -76.75 136.23
CA SER A 305 -72.51 -76.82 137.59
C SER A 305 -73.59 -76.51 138.65
N GLU A 306 -74.49 -75.57 138.35
CA GLU A 306 -75.60 -75.16 139.23
C GLU A 306 -76.75 -76.19 139.22
N PHE A 307 -77.01 -76.83 138.06
CA PHE A 307 -77.97 -77.92 137.93
C PHE A 307 -77.53 -79.19 138.69
N ILE A 308 -76.23 -79.51 138.67
CA ILE A 308 -75.67 -80.63 139.44
C ILE A 308 -75.73 -80.36 140.95
N LYS A 309 -75.47 -79.12 141.41
CA LYS A 309 -75.53 -78.75 142.83
C LYS A 309 -76.95 -78.72 143.40
N SER A 310 -77.93 -78.25 142.64
CA SER A 310 -79.30 -78.05 143.14
C SER A 310 -80.11 -79.34 143.28
N HIS A 311 -79.85 -80.37 142.47
CA HIS A 311 -80.74 -81.53 142.37
C HIS A 311 -80.22 -82.82 143.04
N LYS A 312 -79.07 -82.80 143.73
CA LYS A 312 -78.47 -84.00 144.37
C LYS A 312 -78.50 -85.24 143.44
N ILE A 313 -78.28 -85.01 142.14
CA ILE A 313 -78.34 -86.08 141.13
C ILE A 313 -77.06 -86.89 141.26
N ASP A 314 -77.22 -88.16 141.63
CA ASP A 314 -76.14 -89.13 141.76
C ASP A 314 -75.38 -89.25 140.42
N HIS A 315 -74.09 -88.90 140.47
CA HIS A 315 -73.17 -88.71 139.33
C HIS A 315 -72.98 -89.99 138.50
N SER A 316 -73.35 -91.14 139.05
CA SER A 316 -73.23 -92.46 138.43
C SER A 316 -74.22 -92.73 137.27
N ARG A 317 -75.29 -91.93 137.11
CA ARG A 317 -76.34 -92.16 136.10
C ARG A 317 -76.20 -91.38 134.78
N LEU A 318 -75.29 -90.41 134.68
CA LEU A 318 -75.16 -89.49 133.53
C LEU A 318 -74.33 -90.06 132.36
N GLY A 319 -73.32 -90.89 132.64
CA GLY A 319 -72.44 -91.47 131.61
C GLY A 319 -73.15 -92.33 130.55
N PRO A 320 -74.06 -93.25 130.91
CA PRO A 320 -74.69 -94.15 129.94
C PRO A 320 -75.60 -93.44 128.93
N VAL A 321 -76.21 -92.32 129.32
CA VAL A 321 -77.15 -91.58 128.48
C VAL A 321 -76.41 -90.79 127.40
N ASN A 322 -75.27 -90.17 127.74
CA ASN A 322 -74.51 -89.35 126.80
C ASN A 322 -73.92 -90.18 125.64
N ILE A 323 -73.36 -91.36 125.96
CA ILE A 323 -72.79 -92.30 124.96
C ILE A 323 -73.86 -92.80 123.97
N ARG A 324 -75.11 -92.94 124.40
CA ARG A 324 -76.19 -93.45 123.54
C ARG A 324 -76.65 -92.40 122.51
N ILE A 325 -76.59 -91.12 122.86
CA ILE A 325 -76.94 -90.01 121.96
C ILE A 325 -75.88 -89.83 120.87
N ASP A 326 -74.59 -89.88 121.22
CA ASP A 326 -73.48 -89.73 120.25
C ASP A 326 -73.46 -90.83 119.19
N LYS A 327 -73.75 -92.09 119.58
CA LYS A 327 -73.85 -93.22 118.63
C LYS A 327 -75.02 -93.08 117.65
N LEU A 328 -76.09 -92.40 118.05
CA LEU A 328 -77.28 -92.21 117.21
C LEU A 328 -77.05 -91.11 116.16
N LEU A 329 -76.34 -90.04 116.54
CA LEU A 329 -75.99 -88.94 115.64
C LEU A 329 -74.99 -89.37 114.55
N THR A 330 -73.95 -90.11 114.94
CA THR A 330 -72.97 -90.65 113.98
C THR A 330 -73.60 -91.57 112.93
N LYS A 331 -74.52 -92.44 113.34
CA LYS A 331 -75.20 -93.36 112.41
C LYS A 331 -76.12 -92.65 111.41
N LYS A 332 -76.83 -91.60 111.84
CA LYS A 332 -77.70 -90.82 110.95
C LYS A 332 -76.92 -90.00 109.92
N ASN A 333 -75.75 -89.47 110.29
CA ASN A 333 -74.94 -88.70 109.33
C ASN A 333 -74.34 -89.58 108.23
N ALA A 334 -73.90 -90.79 108.55
CA ALA A 334 -73.38 -91.74 107.55
C ALA A 334 -74.46 -92.17 106.52
N THR A 335 -75.71 -92.31 106.95
CA THR A 335 -76.82 -92.67 106.05
C THR A 335 -77.20 -91.55 105.07
N ILE A 336 -76.90 -90.29 105.42
CA ILE A 336 -77.13 -89.15 104.53
C ILE A 336 -76.10 -89.15 103.39
N GLU A 337 -74.82 -89.37 103.70
CA GLU A 337 -73.76 -89.44 102.67
C GLU A 337 -73.97 -90.57 101.66
N ASP A 338 -74.38 -91.77 102.11
CA ASP A 338 -74.63 -92.91 101.21
C ASP A 338 -75.79 -92.64 100.23
N LEU A 339 -76.87 -91.99 100.69
CA LEU A 339 -78.02 -91.66 99.84
C LEU A 339 -77.68 -90.57 98.81
N GLU A 340 -76.84 -89.60 99.15
CA GLU A 340 -76.36 -88.58 98.22
C GLU A 340 -75.49 -89.19 97.11
N TYR A 341 -74.67 -90.19 97.43
CA TYR A 341 -73.85 -90.91 96.45
C TYR A 341 -74.69 -91.72 95.44
N GLU A 342 -75.67 -92.47 95.92
CA GLU A 342 -76.55 -93.29 95.07
C GLU A 342 -77.37 -92.44 94.09
N LEU A 343 -77.85 -91.27 94.52
CA LEU A 343 -78.58 -90.32 93.66
C LEU A 343 -77.72 -89.83 92.49
N ALA A 344 -76.45 -89.53 92.74
CA ALA A 344 -75.50 -89.07 91.72
C ALA A 344 -75.19 -90.18 90.70
N ARG A 345 -75.02 -91.43 91.16
CA ARG A 345 -74.75 -92.59 90.29
C ARG A 345 -75.89 -92.87 89.31
N VAL A 346 -77.14 -92.86 89.79
CA VAL A 346 -78.33 -93.11 88.95
C VAL A 346 -78.54 -91.99 87.94
N SER A 347 -78.33 -90.73 88.34
CA SER A 347 -78.52 -89.58 87.45
C SER A 347 -77.53 -89.60 86.27
N LYS A 348 -76.29 -90.06 86.49
CA LYS A 348 -75.32 -90.22 85.40
C LYS A 348 -75.69 -91.37 84.45
N ALA A 349 -76.09 -92.52 84.98
CA ALA A 349 -76.50 -93.66 84.15
C ALA A 349 -77.71 -93.31 83.25
N HIS A 350 -78.65 -92.51 83.76
CA HIS A 350 -79.78 -91.98 82.99
C HIS A 350 -79.31 -91.11 81.81
N GLU A 351 -78.33 -90.22 82.03
CA GLU A 351 -77.80 -89.35 80.97
C GLU A 351 -77.03 -90.14 79.89
N ASP A 352 -76.22 -91.12 80.29
CA ASP A 352 -75.46 -91.97 79.36
C ASP A 352 -76.41 -92.81 78.47
N VAL A 353 -77.52 -93.30 79.02
CA VAL A 353 -78.56 -94.00 78.25
C VAL A 353 -79.26 -93.07 77.28
N LEU A 354 -79.60 -91.84 77.68
CA LEU A 354 -80.18 -90.85 76.77
C LEU A 354 -79.23 -90.52 75.61
N GLN A 355 -77.94 -90.37 75.89
CA GLN A 355 -76.94 -90.07 74.87
C GLN A 355 -76.75 -91.22 73.87
N THR A 356 -76.74 -92.47 74.35
CA THR A 356 -76.66 -93.66 73.47
C THR A 356 -77.91 -93.83 72.62
N PHE A 357 -79.10 -93.60 73.18
CA PHE A 357 -80.35 -93.61 72.40
C PHE A 357 -80.38 -92.52 71.31
N GLN A 358 -79.95 -91.29 71.63
CA GLN A 358 -79.86 -90.21 70.65
C GLN A 358 -78.90 -90.55 69.50
N GLY A 359 -77.70 -91.08 69.80
CA GLY A 359 -76.75 -91.49 68.77
C GLY A 359 -77.26 -92.63 67.88
N LYS A 360 -78.06 -93.56 68.43
CA LYS A 360 -78.71 -94.63 67.67
C LYS A 360 -79.78 -94.09 66.71
N LEU A 361 -80.59 -93.12 67.14
CA LEU A 361 -81.61 -92.49 66.29
C LEU A 361 -80.98 -91.73 65.12
N GLU A 362 -79.89 -91.02 65.39
CA GLU A 362 -79.12 -90.28 64.38
C GLU A 362 -78.49 -91.24 63.34
N GLN A 363 -77.97 -92.41 63.77
CA GLN A 363 -77.46 -93.45 62.87
C GLN A 363 -78.51 -94.03 61.90
N TYR A 364 -79.77 -94.14 62.32
CA TYR A 364 -80.86 -94.62 61.46
C TYR A 364 -81.49 -93.50 60.61
N GLY A 365 -80.92 -92.29 60.64
CA GLY A 365 -81.40 -91.15 59.86
C GLY A 365 -82.74 -90.59 60.34
N ILE A 366 -83.11 -90.85 61.60
CA ILE A 366 -84.34 -90.32 62.21
C ILE A 366 -83.98 -89.03 62.96
N PRO A 367 -84.41 -87.85 62.49
CA PRO A 367 -84.16 -86.60 63.20
C PRO A 367 -84.81 -86.62 64.58
N THR A 368 -84.06 -86.30 65.63
CA THR A 368 -84.55 -86.31 67.01
C THR A 368 -85.72 -85.36 67.28
N GLY A 369 -86.00 -84.42 66.37
CA GLY A 369 -87.16 -83.53 66.39
C GLY A 369 -88.50 -84.17 65.98
N GLU A 370 -88.50 -85.36 65.36
CA GLU A 370 -89.74 -86.02 64.89
C GLU A 370 -90.35 -86.99 65.93
N LEU A 371 -89.70 -87.23 67.08
CA LEU A 371 -90.17 -88.17 68.11
C LEU A 371 -91.35 -87.67 68.96
N GLY A 372 -91.71 -86.39 68.88
CA GLY A 372 -92.88 -85.82 69.58
C GLY A 372 -92.74 -85.66 71.10
N PHE A 373 -91.58 -85.93 71.72
CA PHE A 373 -91.30 -85.65 73.14
C PHE A 373 -89.82 -85.30 73.40
N THR A 374 -89.54 -84.51 74.44
CA THR A 374 -88.18 -84.18 74.90
C THR A 374 -87.87 -84.85 76.24
N PRO A 375 -86.80 -85.67 76.37
CA PRO A 375 -86.44 -86.29 77.64
C PRO A 375 -85.95 -85.25 78.66
N VAL A 376 -86.42 -85.37 79.90
CA VAL A 376 -86.06 -84.48 81.02
C VAL A 376 -84.62 -84.76 81.48
N ARG A 377 -83.76 -83.74 81.47
CA ARG A 377 -82.38 -83.83 81.99
C ARG A 377 -82.30 -83.37 83.43
N THR A 378 -81.68 -84.16 84.30
CA THR A 378 -81.55 -83.87 85.74
C THR A 378 -80.36 -82.92 85.97
N ALA A 379 -80.61 -81.65 86.31
CA ALA A 379 -79.56 -80.70 86.66
C ALA A 379 -79.02 -80.97 88.08
N MET A 380 -77.85 -81.62 88.19
CA MET A 380 -77.14 -81.72 89.47
C MET A 380 -76.15 -80.56 89.64
N LEU A 381 -76.26 -79.82 90.75
CA LEU A 381 -75.24 -78.90 91.26
C LEU A 381 -74.07 -79.72 91.83
N THR A 382 -73.12 -80.12 90.98
CA THR A 382 -71.99 -80.95 91.42
C THR A 382 -70.81 -80.11 91.88
N SER A 383 -70.78 -79.68 93.15
CA SER A 383 -69.55 -79.14 93.77
C SER A 383 -68.80 -80.15 94.66
N LYS A 384 -69.31 -81.40 94.78
CA LYS A 384 -68.72 -82.42 95.67
C LYS A 384 -68.65 -83.86 95.11
N ALA A 385 -68.86 -84.08 93.81
CA ALA A 385 -68.71 -85.41 93.21
C ALA A 385 -67.28 -85.66 92.70
N PRO A 386 -66.77 -86.91 92.69
CA PRO A 386 -65.48 -87.26 92.08
C PRO A 386 -65.44 -86.86 90.60
N ALA A 387 -64.29 -86.42 90.08
CA ALA A 387 -64.14 -85.82 88.74
C ALA A 387 -64.72 -86.65 87.57
N GLY A 388 -64.83 -87.98 87.72
CA GLY A 388 -65.46 -88.86 86.73
C GLY A 388 -66.99 -88.86 86.73
N LEU A 389 -67.67 -88.25 87.71
CA LEU A 389 -69.13 -88.18 87.85
C LEU A 389 -69.69 -86.77 87.57
N CYS A 390 -68.84 -85.77 87.31
CA CYS A 390 -69.27 -84.43 86.94
C CYS A 390 -69.59 -84.34 85.44
N LEU A 391 -70.82 -83.96 85.12
CA LEU A 391 -71.22 -83.53 83.78
C LEU A 391 -71.06 -82.00 83.70
N TYR A 392 -70.20 -81.53 82.80
CA TYR A 392 -70.11 -80.10 82.47
C TYR A 392 -71.35 -79.70 81.66
N VAL A 393 -72.25 -78.97 82.29
CA VAL A 393 -73.35 -78.29 81.59
C VAL A 393 -72.76 -77.10 80.83
N ASN A 394 -72.83 -77.15 79.50
CA ASN A 394 -72.56 -76.01 78.64
C ASN A 394 -73.70 -74.98 78.83
N LEU A 395 -73.49 -73.99 79.71
CA LEU A 395 -74.30 -72.77 79.76
C LEU A 395 -73.78 -71.80 78.69
N HIS A 396 -74.14 -72.05 77.43
CA HIS A 396 -74.25 -70.97 76.45
C HIS A 396 -75.69 -70.46 76.44
N THR A 397 -75.86 -69.16 76.17
CA THR A 397 -77.11 -68.38 76.03
C THR A 397 -77.83 -67.92 77.32
N ILE A 398 -77.42 -66.75 77.82
CA ILE A 398 -78.38 -65.66 78.07
C ILE A 398 -78.04 -64.55 77.08
N SER A 399 -79.02 -64.22 76.23
CA SER A 399 -78.95 -63.21 75.16
C SER A 399 -78.99 -61.78 75.70
N VAL A 400 -78.14 -60.93 75.10
CA VAL A 400 -78.40 -59.58 74.55
C VAL A 400 -78.98 -58.50 75.48
N ILE A 401 -78.14 -57.50 75.81
CA ILE A 401 -78.18 -56.13 75.23
C ILE A 401 -76.76 -55.75 74.83
#